data_AF-A0A9D5P9J0-F1
#
_entry.id   AF-A0A9D5P9J0-F1
#
_cell.length_a   1.000
_cell.length_b   1.000
_cell.length_c   1.000
_cell.angle_alpha   90.00
_cell.angle_beta   90.00
_cell.angle_gamma   90.00
#
_symmetry.space_group_name_H-M   'P 1'
#
loop_
_entity.id
_entity.type
_entity.pdbx_description
1 polymer ?
#
loop_
_entity_poly.entity_id
_entity_poly.type
_entity_poly.pdbx_seq_one_letter_code
_entity_poly.pdbx_strand_id
1 'polypeptide(L)'
;MNKERLSEWKSFNDYEEIVSIIKNGGLNDFVAGRVLKQGGYTQSPGDDITHAGIVLMFLDAIMTEGNLTNQEINDALSKLEICTLLDVWLVVSYISEYFGITTLFHDLILEINVDMLSEKIRTCDKTYQQDSVVRNFIETISKEYGYNVVPSLDSIV
;
A
#
# COMPACT_ATOMS: atom_id res chain seq x y z
N MET A 1 11.72 15.02 0.13
CA MET A 1 12.13 14.39 1.40
C MET A 1 13.48 14.92 1.93
N ASN A 2 13.44 15.58 3.09
CA ASN A 2 14.60 16.22 3.74
C ASN A 2 15.50 15.18 4.45
N LYS A 3 16.83 15.34 4.41
CA LYS A 3 17.82 14.38 4.98
C LYS A 3 17.59 14.06 6.47
N GLU A 4 16.98 14.98 7.21
CA GLU A 4 16.59 14.80 8.62
C GLU A 4 15.53 13.71 8.83
N ARG A 5 14.54 13.60 7.93
CA ARG A 5 13.55 12.53 8.02
C ARG A 5 14.21 11.18 7.73
N LEU A 6 14.99 11.06 6.66
CA LEU A 6 15.77 9.84 6.40
C LEU A 6 16.59 9.36 7.61
N SER A 7 17.17 10.26 8.40
CA SER A 7 17.91 9.88 9.61
C SER A 7 17.06 9.36 10.77
N GLU A 8 15.83 9.87 10.95
CA GLU A 8 14.89 9.34 11.95
C GLU A 8 14.42 7.93 11.56
N TRP A 9 14.22 7.70 10.26
CA TRP A 9 13.71 6.43 9.73
C TRP A 9 14.78 5.33 9.69
N LYS A 10 16.04 5.71 9.41
CA LYS A 10 17.20 4.80 9.52
C LYS A 10 17.44 4.27 10.94
N SER A 11 16.86 4.91 11.96
CA SER A 11 16.95 4.44 13.34
C SER A 11 16.05 3.23 13.63
N PHE A 12 15.06 2.95 12.77
CA PHE A 12 14.45 1.64 12.71
C PHE A 12 15.50 0.68 12.15
N ASN A 13 15.98 -0.25 12.98
CA ASN A 13 17.10 -1.19 12.76
C ASN A 13 17.03 -2.06 11.48
N ASP A 14 16.05 -1.81 10.59
CA ASP A 14 15.75 -2.61 9.41
C ASP A 14 15.90 -1.83 8.08
N TYR A 15 16.19 -0.52 8.04
CA TYR A 15 16.25 0.22 6.75
C TYR A 15 17.30 -0.34 5.77
N GLU A 16 18.55 -0.48 6.21
CA GLU A 16 19.62 -1.01 5.36
C GLU A 16 19.39 -2.49 5.01
N GLU A 17 18.76 -3.26 5.91
CA GLU A 17 18.33 -4.64 5.64
C GLU A 17 17.23 -4.67 4.56
N ILE A 18 16.21 -3.82 4.64
CA ILE A 18 15.13 -3.68 3.67
C ILE A 18 15.67 -3.22 2.31
N VAL A 19 16.56 -2.22 2.28
CA VAL A 19 17.23 -1.78 1.05
C VAL A 19 18.00 -2.93 0.41
N SER A 20 18.73 -3.70 1.21
CA SER A 20 19.45 -4.88 0.73
C SER A 20 18.50 -5.93 0.17
N ILE A 21 17.38 -6.22 0.85
CA ILE A 21 16.38 -7.19 0.39
C ILE A 21 15.77 -6.75 -0.94
N ILE A 22 15.36 -5.49 -1.06
CA ILE A 22 14.79 -4.92 -2.30
C ILE A 22 15.80 -5.00 -3.45
N LYS A 23 17.06 -4.58 -3.21
CA LYS A 23 18.13 -4.64 -4.22
C LYS A 23 18.44 -6.07 -4.69
N ASN A 24 18.19 -7.06 -3.84
CA ASN A 24 18.37 -8.47 -4.17
C ASN A 24 17.09 -9.13 -4.72
N GLY A 25 16.12 -8.35 -5.20
CA GLY A 25 14.90 -8.84 -5.85
C GLY A 25 13.71 -9.09 -4.91
N GLY A 26 13.82 -8.74 -3.63
CA GLY A 26 12.77 -8.93 -2.63
C GLY A 26 11.64 -7.89 -2.67
N LEU A 27 11.57 -7.03 -3.69
CA LEU A 27 10.55 -5.98 -3.79
C LEU A 27 9.12 -6.55 -3.76
N ASN A 28 8.85 -7.63 -4.50
CA ASN A 28 7.52 -8.26 -4.52
C ASN A 28 7.13 -8.80 -3.14
N ASP A 29 8.06 -9.45 -2.45
CA ASP A 29 7.82 -9.99 -1.11
C ASP A 29 7.67 -8.86 -0.07
N PHE A 30 8.38 -7.74 -0.27
CA PHE A 30 8.27 -6.55 0.56
C PHE A 30 6.89 -5.91 0.44
N VAL A 31 6.41 -5.65 -0.78
CA VAL A 31 5.05 -5.08 -0.99
C VAL A 31 3.95 -6.07 -0.61
N ALA A 32 4.22 -7.37 -0.62
CA ALA A 32 3.30 -8.37 -0.09
C ALA A 32 3.31 -8.47 1.45
N GLY A 33 4.12 -7.66 2.15
CA GLY A 33 4.23 -7.68 3.61
C GLY A 33 4.93 -8.92 4.18
N ARG A 34 5.66 -9.69 3.35
CA ARG A 34 6.32 -10.96 3.74
C ARG A 34 7.73 -10.76 4.31
N VAL A 35 8.31 -9.58 4.10
CA VAL A 35 9.69 -9.24 4.49
C VAL A 35 9.76 -8.59 5.88
N LEU A 36 8.73 -7.82 6.25
CA LEU A 36 8.66 -7.25 7.58
C LEU A 36 8.49 -8.40 8.59
N LYS A 37 9.49 -8.62 9.44
CA LYS A 37 9.39 -9.60 10.53
C LYS A 37 8.13 -9.27 11.32
N GLN A 38 7.28 -10.26 11.61
CA GLN A 38 6.18 -10.14 12.58
C GLN A 38 6.78 -9.89 13.98
N GLY A 39 7.24 -8.66 14.19
CA GLY A 39 7.91 -8.18 15.38
C GLY A 39 7.15 -6.97 15.90
N GLY A 40 5.99 -7.21 16.50
CA GLY A 40 5.51 -6.35 17.58
C GLY A 40 4.96 -4.96 17.22
N TYR A 41 4.54 -4.67 15.99
CA TYR A 41 3.59 -3.55 15.78
C TYR A 41 2.17 -4.02 16.11
N THR A 42 2.00 -4.50 17.34
CA THR A 42 0.70 -4.56 18.00
C THR A 42 0.26 -3.11 18.16
N GLN A 43 -0.81 -2.75 17.44
CA GLN A 43 -1.53 -1.49 17.55
C GLN A 43 -1.52 -0.96 18.99
N SER A 44 -0.75 0.10 19.24
CA SER A 44 -1.14 1.03 20.29
C SER A 44 -2.27 1.89 19.69
N PRO A 45 -3.42 2.01 20.37
CA PRO A 45 -4.44 2.98 19.97
C PRO A 45 -3.82 4.38 20.10
N GLY A 46 -3.39 4.96 18.97
CA GLY A 46 -2.69 6.24 18.90
C GLY A 46 -1.56 6.30 17.85
N ASP A 47 -1.11 5.17 17.28
CA ASP A 47 -0.15 5.17 16.18
C ASP A 47 -0.87 5.00 14.83
N ASP A 48 -0.92 6.06 14.04
CA ASP A 48 -1.78 6.21 12.85
C ASP A 48 -1.31 5.46 11.58
N ILE A 49 -0.34 4.53 11.67
CA ILE A 49 0.29 3.95 10.48
C ILE A 49 0.17 2.42 10.47
N THR A 50 -0.58 1.88 9.50
CA THR A 50 -0.68 0.42 9.29
C THR A 50 0.54 -0.16 8.57
N HIS A 51 0.64 -1.50 8.46
CA HIS A 51 1.73 -2.18 7.73
C HIS A 51 1.90 -1.63 6.30
N ALA A 52 0.80 -1.33 5.59
CA ALA A 52 0.86 -0.76 4.25
C ALA A 52 1.44 0.67 4.26
N GLY A 53 1.07 1.49 5.25
CA GLY A 53 1.65 2.82 5.43
C GLY A 53 3.15 2.76 5.68
N ILE A 54 3.61 1.83 6.53
CA ILE A 54 5.04 1.59 6.77
C ILE A 54 5.75 1.24 5.46
N VAL A 55 5.22 0.29 4.69
CA VAL A 55 5.78 -0.09 3.40
C VAL A 55 5.88 1.11 2.46
N LEU A 56 4.80 1.89 2.30
CA LEU A 56 4.79 3.07 1.42
C LEU A 56 5.87 4.09 1.81
N MET A 57 6.08 4.32 3.10
CA MET A 57 7.12 5.25 3.57
C MET A 57 8.54 4.72 3.31
N PHE A 58 8.78 3.42 3.47
CA PHE A 58 10.05 2.81 3.07
C PHE A 58 10.28 2.95 1.57
N LEU A 59 9.25 2.71 0.75
CA LEU A 59 9.36 2.83 -0.70
C LEU A 59 9.70 4.26 -1.14
N ASP A 60 9.03 5.28 -0.58
CA ASP A 60 9.35 6.69 -0.85
C ASP A 60 10.78 7.05 -0.43
N ALA A 61 11.24 6.51 0.70
CA ALA A 61 12.60 6.74 1.17
C ALA A 61 13.66 6.16 0.24
N ILE A 62 13.45 4.92 -0.19
CA ILE A 62 14.34 4.20 -1.08
C ILE A 62 14.35 4.83 -2.48
N MET A 63 13.19 5.31 -2.94
CA MET A 63 13.07 6.09 -4.17
C MET A 63 13.84 7.41 -4.10
N THR A 64 13.76 8.13 -2.97
CA THR A 64 14.49 9.40 -2.80
C THR A 64 16.00 9.20 -2.88
N GLU A 65 16.50 8.05 -2.42
CA GLU A 65 17.90 7.67 -2.56
C GLU A 65 18.26 7.14 -3.97
N GLY A 66 17.30 7.09 -4.90
CA GLY A 66 17.50 6.69 -6.29
C GLY A 66 17.61 5.17 -6.50
N ASN A 67 17.18 4.37 -5.53
CA ASN A 67 17.30 2.91 -5.58
C ASN A 67 16.05 2.19 -6.12
N LEU A 68 14.96 2.92 -6.33
CA LEU A 68 13.69 2.43 -6.89
C LEU A 68 13.02 3.52 -7.72
N THR A 69 12.15 3.10 -8.63
CA THR A 69 11.28 3.96 -9.43
C THR A 69 9.79 3.69 -9.15
N ASN A 70 8.93 4.67 -9.46
CA ASN A 70 7.47 4.48 -9.42
C ASN A 70 7.03 3.29 -10.30
N GLN A 71 7.68 3.08 -11.46
CA GLN A 71 7.36 1.95 -12.34
C GLN A 71 7.63 0.61 -11.66
N GLU A 72 8.80 0.42 -11.05
CA GLU A 72 9.15 -0.83 -10.36
C GLU A 72 8.21 -1.14 -9.21
N ILE A 73 7.81 -0.12 -8.45
CA ILE A 73 6.87 -0.26 -7.34
C ILE A 73 5.48 -0.65 -7.85
N ASN A 74 4.98 0.02 -8.88
CA ASN A 74 3.68 -0.29 -9.48
C ASN A 74 3.68 -1.67 -10.14
N ASP A 75 4.80 -2.09 -10.75
CA ASP A 75 4.97 -3.44 -11.28
C ASP A 75 5.00 -4.51 -10.18
N ALA A 76 5.45 -4.19 -8.98
CA ALA A 76 5.41 -5.09 -7.84
C ALA A 76 3.99 -5.17 -7.25
N LEU A 77 3.34 -4.02 -7.08
CA LEU A 77 1.96 -3.92 -6.62
C LEU A 77 0.97 -4.60 -7.59
N SER A 78 1.22 -4.55 -8.90
CA SER A 78 0.38 -5.22 -9.91
C SER A 78 0.41 -6.76 -9.79
N LYS A 79 1.49 -7.32 -9.22
CA LYS A 79 1.67 -8.76 -9.01
C LYS A 79 1.05 -9.29 -7.72
N LEU A 80 0.48 -8.44 -6.87
CA LEU A 80 -0.24 -8.89 -5.68
C LEU A 80 -1.44 -9.76 -6.10
N GLU A 81 -1.41 -11.05 -5.77
CA GLU A 81 -2.54 -11.95 -6.00
C GLU A 81 -3.62 -11.72 -4.95
N ILE A 82 -4.89 -11.62 -5.38
CA ILE A 82 -6.04 -11.48 -4.48
C ILE A 82 -6.76 -12.82 -4.43
N CYS A 83 -6.39 -13.64 -3.46
CA CYS A 83 -6.97 -14.98 -3.27
C CYS A 83 -7.84 -15.07 -2.01
N THR A 84 -7.70 -14.12 -1.08
CA THR A 84 -8.36 -14.12 0.22
C THR A 84 -8.89 -12.74 0.58
N LEU A 85 -9.77 -12.69 1.59
CA LEU A 85 -10.24 -11.42 2.16
C LEU A 85 -9.07 -10.60 2.75
N LEU A 86 -8.03 -11.25 3.28
CA LEU A 86 -6.85 -10.56 3.80
C LEU A 86 -6.05 -9.86 2.68
N ASP A 87 -5.99 -10.47 1.49
CA ASP A 87 -5.32 -9.85 0.33
C ASP A 87 -6.10 -8.62 -0.16
N VAL A 88 -7.44 -8.69 -0.15
CA VAL A 88 -8.29 -7.51 -0.42
C VAL A 88 -7.98 -6.41 0.59
N TRP A 89 -7.90 -6.75 1.88
CA TRP A 89 -7.55 -5.80 2.95
C TRP A 89 -6.18 -5.16 2.77
N LEU A 90 -5.18 -5.92 2.30
CA LEU A 90 -3.86 -5.39 2.01
C LEU A 90 -3.92 -4.33 0.91
N VAL A 91 -4.60 -4.63 -0.22
CA VAL A 91 -4.73 -3.69 -1.35
C VAL A 91 -5.53 -2.44 -0.94
N VAL A 92 -6.60 -2.63 -0.16
CA VAL A 92 -7.39 -1.56 0.46
C VAL A 92 -6.51 -0.66 1.34
N SER A 93 -5.67 -1.26 2.18
CA SER A 93 -4.77 -0.52 3.07
C SER A 93 -3.77 0.30 2.27
N TYR A 94 -3.21 -0.22 1.18
CA TYR A 94 -2.32 0.56 0.31
C TYR A 94 -2.97 1.83 -0.25
N ILE A 95 -4.21 1.74 -0.73
CA ILE A 95 -4.92 2.90 -1.26
C ILE A 95 -5.22 3.90 -0.13
N SER A 96 -5.74 3.42 1.01
CA SER A 96 -6.08 4.27 2.16
C SER A 96 -4.86 5.04 2.68
N GLU A 97 -3.78 4.32 2.94
CA GLU A 97 -2.55 4.85 3.51
C GLU A 97 -1.87 5.81 2.54
N TYR A 98 -1.92 5.53 1.24
CA TYR A 98 -1.40 6.45 0.24
C TYR A 98 -2.09 7.82 0.30
N PHE A 99 -3.42 7.84 0.41
CA PHE A 99 -4.15 9.10 0.57
C PHE A 99 -3.88 9.79 1.93
N GLY A 100 -3.78 9.01 3.01
CA GLY A 100 -3.41 9.54 4.32
C GLY A 100 -2.03 10.18 4.32
N ILE A 101 -1.03 9.48 3.79
CA ILE A 101 0.36 9.92 3.70
C ILE A 101 0.50 11.12 2.77
N THR A 102 -0.14 11.13 1.60
CA THR A 102 -0.10 12.30 0.68
C THR A 102 -0.75 13.54 1.28
N THR A 103 -1.76 13.37 2.13
CA THR A 103 -2.38 14.48 2.88
C THR A 103 -1.44 15.01 3.97
N LEU A 104 -0.75 14.12 4.68
CA LEU A 104 0.17 14.47 5.76
C LEU A 104 1.51 15.02 5.25
N PHE A 105 1.99 14.50 4.11
CA PHE A 105 3.32 14.76 3.58
C PHE A 105 3.25 15.25 2.13
N HIS A 106 3.38 16.58 1.98
CA HIS A 106 3.26 17.25 0.69
C HIS A 106 4.52 17.08 -0.19
N ASP A 107 5.59 16.47 0.35
CA ASP A 107 6.86 16.23 -0.34
C ASP A 107 7.09 14.75 -0.73
N LEU A 108 6.03 13.95 -0.69
CA LEU A 108 6.03 12.57 -1.15
C LEU A 108 6.30 12.52 -2.66
N ILE A 109 7.29 11.73 -3.07
CA ILE A 109 7.63 11.51 -4.50
C ILE A 109 7.09 10.17 -5.02
N LEU A 110 6.71 9.28 -4.10
CA LEU A 110 6.03 8.04 -4.41
C LEU A 110 4.65 8.30 -5.04
N GLU A 111 4.41 7.65 -6.17
CA GLU A 111 3.13 7.62 -6.86
C GLU A 111 2.72 6.16 -7.09
N ILE A 112 1.64 5.73 -6.44
CA ILE A 112 1.03 4.42 -6.71
C ILE A 112 -0.13 4.57 -7.70
N ASN A 113 -0.30 3.57 -8.55
CA ASN A 113 -1.37 3.49 -9.52
C ASN A 113 -2.65 3.01 -8.81
N VAL A 114 -3.39 3.98 -8.26
CA VAL A 114 -4.65 3.73 -7.54
C VAL A 114 -5.68 3.08 -8.46
N ASP A 115 -5.80 3.51 -9.71
CA ASP A 115 -6.74 2.93 -10.69
C ASP A 115 -6.53 1.41 -10.86
N MET A 116 -5.27 0.99 -10.99
CA MET A 116 -4.90 -0.42 -11.10
C MET A 116 -5.28 -1.21 -9.84
N LEU A 117 -5.01 -0.67 -8.66
CA LEU A 117 -5.33 -1.33 -7.39
C LEU A 117 -6.85 -1.40 -7.15
N SER A 118 -7.57 -0.34 -7.51
CA SER A 118 -9.02 -0.28 -7.51
C SER A 118 -9.63 -1.33 -8.44
N GLU A 119 -9.10 -1.49 -9.66
CA GLU A 119 -9.57 -2.51 -10.61
C GLU A 119 -9.33 -3.94 -10.10
N LYS A 120 -8.21 -4.17 -9.42
CA LYS A 120 -7.93 -5.46 -8.76
C LYS A 120 -8.98 -5.80 -7.71
N ILE A 121 -9.40 -4.83 -6.88
CA ILE A 121 -10.49 -5.03 -5.94
C ILE A 121 -11.81 -5.28 -6.69
N ARG A 122 -12.09 -4.54 -7.76
CA ARG A 122 -13.32 -4.69 -8.56
C ARG A 122 -13.44 -6.04 -9.26
N THR A 123 -12.33 -6.69 -9.58
CA THR A 123 -12.28 -7.98 -10.28
C THR A 123 -12.07 -9.17 -9.35
N CYS A 124 -11.96 -8.95 -8.03
CA CYS A 124 -11.82 -10.03 -7.06
C CYS A 124 -13.14 -10.84 -6.92
N ASP A 125 -13.05 -12.05 -6.35
CA ASP A 125 -14.18 -12.97 -6.21
C ASP A 125 -15.42 -12.29 -5.60
N LYS A 126 -16.60 -12.56 -6.17
CA LYS A 126 -17.90 -12.02 -5.73
C LYS A 126 -18.16 -12.24 -4.24
N THR A 127 -17.59 -13.29 -3.65
CA THR A 127 -17.67 -13.60 -2.22
C THR A 127 -17.08 -12.48 -1.35
N TYR A 128 -16.00 -11.84 -1.79
CA TYR A 128 -15.36 -10.74 -1.06
C TYR A 128 -16.03 -9.39 -1.31
N GLN A 129 -16.68 -9.23 -2.47
CA GLN A 129 -17.45 -8.01 -2.79
C GLN A 129 -18.73 -7.88 -1.96
N GLN A 130 -19.24 -8.99 -1.41
CA GLN A 130 -20.39 -8.98 -0.50
C GLN A 130 -20.01 -8.60 0.94
N ASP A 131 -18.71 -8.54 1.26
CA ASP A 131 -18.25 -8.07 2.56
C ASP A 131 -18.58 -6.58 2.72
N SER A 132 -19.36 -6.28 3.76
CA SER A 132 -19.85 -4.91 4.01
C SER A 132 -18.73 -3.88 4.19
N VAL A 133 -17.56 -4.31 4.67
CA VAL A 133 -16.45 -3.41 4.94
C VAL A 133 -15.69 -3.11 3.66
N VAL A 134 -15.43 -4.12 2.83
CA VAL A 134 -14.87 -3.94 1.48
C VAL A 134 -15.77 -3.04 0.65
N ARG A 135 -17.09 -3.27 0.67
CA ARG A 135 -18.06 -2.45 -0.07
C ARG A 135 -18.09 -1.00 0.43
N ASN A 136 -18.18 -0.80 1.74
CA ASN A 136 -18.16 0.55 2.32
C ASN A 136 -16.86 1.28 1.97
N PHE A 137 -15.73 0.58 1.93
CA PHE A 137 -14.45 1.18 1.60
C PHE A 137 -14.33 1.55 0.12
N ILE A 138 -14.80 0.69 -0.80
CA ILE A 138 -14.95 1.03 -2.23
C ILE A 138 -15.80 2.29 -2.38
N GLU A 139 -16.90 2.40 -1.65
CA GLU A 139 -17.76 3.58 -1.65
C GLU A 139 -17.05 4.81 -1.07
N THR A 140 -16.30 4.66 0.02
CA THR A 140 -15.52 5.76 0.63
C THR A 140 -14.45 6.25 -0.31
N ILE A 141 -13.66 5.37 -0.93
CA ILE A 141 -12.65 5.79 -1.92
C ILE A 141 -13.33 6.55 -3.06
N SER A 142 -14.44 6.02 -3.55
CA SER A 142 -15.15 6.64 -4.67
C SER A 142 -15.72 8.01 -4.31
N LYS A 143 -16.22 8.18 -3.08
CA LYS A 143 -16.79 9.43 -2.58
C LYS A 143 -15.73 10.46 -2.22
N GLU A 144 -14.67 10.06 -1.53
CA GLU A 144 -13.66 10.97 -0.98
C GLU A 144 -12.59 11.36 -2.01
N TYR A 145 -12.20 10.42 -2.87
CA TYR A 145 -11.08 10.61 -3.80
C TYR A 145 -11.48 10.61 -5.28
N GLY A 146 -12.79 10.46 -5.58
CA GLY A 146 -13.33 10.61 -6.94
C GLY A 146 -13.01 9.47 -7.91
N TYR A 147 -12.52 8.33 -7.42
CA TYR A 147 -12.23 7.15 -8.23
C TYR A 147 -13.48 6.32 -8.49
N ASN A 148 -13.72 5.90 -9.73
CA ASN A 148 -14.87 5.06 -10.07
C ASN A 148 -14.58 3.59 -9.71
N VAL A 149 -14.59 3.26 -8.40
CA VAL A 149 -14.29 1.92 -7.89
C VAL A 149 -15.57 1.07 -7.75
N VAL A 150 -16.75 1.69 -7.90
CA VAL A 150 -18.05 1.02 -7.77
C VAL A 150 -18.25 0.06 -8.96
N PRO A 151 -18.42 -1.26 -8.73
CA PRO A 151 -18.88 -2.17 -9.79
C PRO A 151 -20.24 -1.69 -10.29
N SER A 152 -20.45 -1.60 -11.61
CA SER A 152 -21.80 -1.33 -12.10
C SER A 152 -22.72 -2.45 -11.60
N LEU A 153 -23.81 -2.10 -10.92
CA LEU A 153 -24.82 -3.07 -10.49
C LEU A 153 -25.38 -3.89 -11.67
N ASP A 154 -25.23 -3.39 -12.90
CA ASP A 154 -25.67 -4.02 -14.14
C ASP A 154 -24.88 -5.27 -14.56
N SER A 155 -23.75 -5.60 -13.91
CA SER A 155 -22.97 -6.82 -14.21
C SER A 155 -23.30 -8.01 -13.31
N ILE A 156 -24.33 -7.90 -12.46
CA ILE A 156 -24.88 -9.02 -11.68
C ILE A 156 -26.07 -9.60 -12.45
N VAL A 157 -25.78 -10.36 -13.50
CA VAL A 157 -26.71 -11.31 -14.13
C VAL A 157 -26.04 -12.68 -14.19
#